data_AF-A0A848EBT3-F1
#
_entry.id   AF-A0A848EBT3-F1
#
_cell.length_a   1.000
_cell.length_b   1.000
_cell.length_c   1.000
_cell.angle_alpha   90.00
_cell.angle_beta   90.00
_cell.angle_gamma   90.00
#
_symmetry.space_group_name_H-M   'P 1'
#
loop_
_entity.id
_entity.type
_entity.pdbx_description
1 polymer ?
#
loop_
_entity_poly.entity_id
_entity_poly.type
_entity_poly.pdbx_seq_one_letter_code
_entity_poly.pdbx_strand_id
1 'polypeptide(L)'
;MRIACPSCAATYEVPEHLLAGGPRKLRCSRCRTEFGLPDRGAPEPPAPVAERAQPVPPATPPAAPAVPEPIPVSGDDAADPPEGLVRAWILSVAAVVVAGLALVAFRADVVAAWPPAARLFTALGLA
;
A
#
# COMPACT_ATOMS: atom_id res chain seq x y z
N MET A 1 -0.30 -11.05 -13.38
CA MET A 1 -1.02 -9.97 -14.08
C MET A 1 -0.96 -8.69 -13.26
N ARG A 2 -0.77 -7.54 -13.93
CA ARG A 2 -0.49 -6.26 -13.29
C ARG A 2 -1.72 -5.35 -13.26
N ILE A 3 -2.05 -4.80 -12.09
CA ILE A 3 -3.21 -3.92 -11.87
C ILE A 3 -2.73 -2.60 -11.29
N ALA A 4 -3.24 -1.48 -11.81
CA ALA A 4 -2.96 -0.14 -11.31
C ALA A 4 -4.15 0.39 -10.50
N CYS A 5 -3.86 1.06 -9.38
CA CYS A 5 -4.88 1.77 -8.63
C CYS A 5 -5.29 3.06 -9.39
N PRO A 6 -6.58 3.29 -9.65
CA PRO A 6 -7.04 4.49 -10.37
C PRO A 6 -6.86 5.79 -9.59
N SER A 7 -6.69 5.71 -8.26
CA SER A 7 -6.58 6.89 -7.40
C SER A 7 -5.14 7.36 -7.15
N CYS A 8 -4.15 6.47 -7.14
CA CYS A 8 -2.75 6.83 -6.82
C CYS A 8 -1.70 6.24 -7.77
N ALA A 9 -2.12 5.58 -8.85
CA ALA A 9 -1.26 4.94 -9.86
C ALA A 9 -0.30 3.85 -9.32
N ALA A 10 -0.43 3.44 -8.05
CA ALA A 10 0.33 2.31 -7.51
C ALA A 10 0.02 1.04 -8.29
N THR A 11 1.06 0.27 -8.63
CA THR A 11 0.92 -0.95 -9.42
C THR A 11 1.22 -2.21 -8.62
N TYR A 12 0.40 -3.23 -8.79
CA TYR A 12 0.45 -4.49 -8.05
C TYR A 12 0.50 -5.67 -9.00
N GLU A 13 1.33 -6.65 -8.68
CA GLU A 13 1.33 -7.96 -9.34
C GLU A 13 0.34 -8.87 -8.59
N VAL A 14 -0.74 -9.25 -9.25
CA VAL A 14 -1.79 -10.09 -8.65
C VAL A 14 -1.79 -11.46 -9.34
N PRO A 15 -1.72 -12.56 -8.58
CA PRO A 15 -1.86 -13.92 -9.12
C PRO A 15 -3.27 -14.22 -9.67
N GLU A 16 -3.34 -14.93 -10.80
CA GLU A 16 -4.60 -15.23 -11.53
C GLU A 16 -5.61 -16.04 -10.72
N HIS A 17 -5.13 -16.96 -9.89
CA HIS A 17 -5.99 -17.76 -9.02
C HIS A 17 -6.79 -16.91 -8.00
N LEU A 18 -6.35 -15.69 -7.67
CA LEU A 18 -7.08 -14.81 -6.75
C LEU A 18 -8.25 -14.08 -7.41
N LEU A 19 -8.26 -14.01 -8.75
CA LEU A 19 -9.29 -13.35 -9.56
C LEU A 19 -10.24 -14.33 -10.27
N ALA A 20 -9.94 -15.63 -10.26
CA ALA A 20 -10.77 -16.65 -10.89
C ALA A 20 -12.20 -16.79 -10.29
N GLY A 21 -12.46 -16.17 -9.13
CA GLY A 21 -13.75 -16.20 -8.44
C GLY A 21 -14.75 -15.11 -8.83
N GLY A 22 -14.50 -14.33 -9.89
CA GLY A 22 -15.42 -13.27 -10.37
C GLY A 22 -15.05 -11.85 -9.93
N PRO A 23 -15.90 -10.84 -10.24
CA PRO A 23 -15.62 -9.44 -9.96
C PRO A 23 -15.57 -9.19 -8.45
N ARG A 24 -14.35 -8.98 -7.92
CA ARG A 24 -14.12 -8.65 -6.50
C ARG A 24 -13.70 -7.19 -6.35
N LYS A 25 -14.14 -6.57 -5.25
CA LYS A 25 -13.64 -5.26 -4.82
C LYS A 25 -12.22 -5.44 -4.28
N LEU A 26 -11.28 -4.69 -4.85
CA LEU A 26 -9.89 -4.61 -4.41
C LEU A 26 -9.69 -3.33 -3.63
N ARG A 27 -8.82 -3.36 -2.60
CA ARG A 27 -8.45 -2.18 -1.83
C ARG A 27 -6.97 -1.87 -2.04
N CYS A 28 -6.66 -0.63 -2.40
CA CYS A 28 -5.26 -0.20 -2.54
C CYS A 28 -4.56 -0.12 -1.18
N SER A 29 -3.36 -0.70 -1.04
CA SER A 29 -2.58 -0.61 0.20
C SER A 29 -2.00 0.80 0.45
N ARG A 30 -1.87 1.63 -0.59
CA ARG A 30 -1.26 2.97 -0.52
C ARG A 30 -2.27 4.07 -0.19
N CYS A 31 -3.39 4.14 -0.92
CA CYS A 31 -4.41 5.19 -0.75
C CYS A 31 -5.74 4.69 -0.17
N ARG A 32 -5.88 3.38 0.08
CA ARG A 32 -7.08 2.73 0.63
C ARG A 32 -8.36 2.81 -0.22
N THR A 33 -8.28 3.33 -1.45
CA THR A 33 -9.38 3.33 -2.41
C THR A 33 -9.81 1.90 -2.73
N GLU A 34 -11.12 1.67 -2.70
CA GLU A 34 -11.74 0.43 -3.14
C GLU A 34 -12.16 0.57 -4.61
N PHE A 35 -11.75 -0.38 -5.45
CA PHE A 35 -12.10 -0.38 -6.87
C PHE A 35 -12.33 -1.82 -7.36
N GLY A 36 -13.28 -1.98 -8.29
CA GLY A 36 -13.49 -3.25 -8.99
C GLY A 36 -12.59 -3.35 -10.21
N LEU A 37 -12.30 -4.57 -10.64
CA LEU A 37 -11.71 -4.79 -11.95
C LEU A 37 -12.81 -4.71 -13.01
N PRO A 38 -12.57 -4.04 -14.16
CA PRO A 38 -13.50 -4.11 -15.27
C PRO A 38 -13.60 -5.57 -15.74
N ASP A 39 -14.82 -6.09 -15.83
CA ASP A 39 -15.08 -7.45 -16.28
C ASP A 39 -14.39 -7.69 -17.62
N ARG A 40 -13.48 -8.66 -17.66
CA ARG A 40 -12.92 -9.17 -18.91
C ARG A 40 -13.95 -10.12 -19.53
N GLY A 41 -14.94 -9.56 -20.21
CA GLY A 41 -15.85 -10.35 -21.06
C GLY A 41 -17.33 -10.04 -20.85
N ALA A 42 -17.78 -8.89 -21.35
CA ALA A 42 -19.13 -8.77 -21.84
C ALA A 42 -19.06 -8.92 -23.37
N PRO A 43 -19.78 -9.88 -24.00
CA PRO A 43 -19.87 -9.97 -25.45
C PRO A 43 -20.48 -8.68 -26.00
N GLU A 44 -19.83 -8.08 -26.98
CA GLU A 44 -20.36 -6.98 -27.77
C GLU A 44 -21.64 -7.44 -28.47
N PRO A 45 -22.83 -6.87 -28.17
CA PRO A 45 -24.04 -7.21 -28.90
C PRO A 45 -23.91 -6.67 -30.33
N PRO A 46 -24.20 -7.46 -31.37
CA PRO A 46 -24.16 -6.97 -32.74
C PRO A 46 -25.25 -5.91 -32.96
N ALA A 47 -24.86 -4.75 -33.48
CA ALA A 47 -25.77 -3.87 -34.23
C ALA A 47 -25.60 -4.17 -35.74
N PRO A 48 -26.56 -3.86 -36.65
CA PRO A 48 -27.85 -3.18 -36.46
C PRO A 48 -29.03 -3.87 -37.19
N VAL A 49 -30.27 -3.63 -36.76
CA VAL A 49 -31.45 -3.69 -37.65
C VAL A 49 -32.18 -2.36 -37.53
N ALA A 50 -32.33 -1.70 -38.68
CA ALA A 50 -33.02 -0.43 -38.81
C ALA A 50 -34.52 -0.60 -38.52
N GLU A 51 -34.97 -0.07 -37.39
CA GLU A 51 -36.40 0.07 -37.06
C GLU A 51 -36.73 1.58 -36.99
N ARG A 52 -37.50 1.99 -37.99
CA ARG A 52 -38.29 3.23 -38.20
C ARG A 52 -38.06 4.40 -37.23
N ALA A 53 -37.68 5.54 -37.82
CA ALA A 53 -37.69 6.86 -37.20
C ALA A 53 -39.05 7.17 -36.55
N GLN A 54 -39.06 7.26 -35.21
CA GLN A 54 -40.11 7.91 -34.45
C GLN A 54 -39.81 9.42 -34.37
N PRO A 55 -40.82 10.30 -34.37
CA PRO A 55 -40.58 11.74 -34.27
C PRO A 55 -39.99 12.07 -32.89
N VAL A 56 -38.82 12.69 -32.89
CA VAL A 56 -38.12 13.12 -31.67
C VAL A 56 -38.79 14.42 -31.15
N PRO A 57 -39.26 14.49 -29.89
CA PRO A 57 -39.68 15.74 -29.26
C PRO A 57 -38.53 16.74 -29.22
N PRO A 58 -38.78 18.07 -29.28
CA PRO A 58 -37.71 19.06 -29.29
C PRO A 58 -36.81 18.92 -28.07
N ALA A 59 -35.50 18.83 -28.32
CA ALA A 59 -34.48 18.69 -27.31
C ALA A 59 -34.41 19.94 -26.42
N THR A 60 -34.60 19.75 -25.12
CA THR A 60 -34.21 20.73 -24.11
C THR A 60 -32.69 20.94 -24.19
N PRO A 61 -32.17 22.19 -24.19
CA PRO A 61 -30.73 22.42 -24.22
C PRO A 61 -30.04 21.72 -23.04
N PRO A 62 -28.90 21.04 -23.25
CA PRO A 62 -28.12 20.51 -22.15
C PRO A 62 -27.63 21.68 -21.29
N ALA A 63 -27.89 21.61 -19.98
CA ALA A 63 -27.23 22.49 -19.03
C ALA A 63 -25.71 22.29 -19.14
N ALA A 64 -24.97 23.39 -19.22
CA ALA A 64 -23.51 23.37 -19.27
C ALA A 64 -22.95 22.58 -18.07
N PRO A 65 -21.91 21.74 -18.25
CA PRO A 65 -21.28 21.05 -17.14
C PRO A 65 -20.71 22.07 -16.16
N ALA A 66 -21.09 21.94 -14.88
CA ALA A 66 -20.48 22.71 -13.81
C ALA A 66 -18.97 22.39 -13.77
N VAL A 67 -18.15 23.43 -13.87
CA VAL A 67 -16.70 23.32 -13.67
C VAL A 67 -16.49 22.86 -12.23
N PRO A 68 -15.81 21.72 -11.96
CA PRO A 68 -15.48 21.32 -10.60
C PRO A 68 -14.65 22.41 -9.95
N GLU A 69 -15.13 22.91 -8.81
CA GLU A 69 -14.38 23.86 -7.99
C GLU A 69 -13.04 23.21 -7.61
N PRO A 70 -11.90 23.91 -7.74
CA PRO A 70 -10.61 23.34 -7.39
C PRO A 70 -10.63 22.97 -5.91
N ILE A 71 -10.52 21.68 -5.63
CA ILE A 71 -10.36 21.18 -4.26
C ILE A 71 -9.08 21.82 -3.73
N PRO A 72 -9.13 22.58 -2.62
CA PRO A 72 -7.91 23.08 -2.01
C PRO A 72 -7.10 21.85 -1.62
N VAL A 73 -6.00 21.62 -2.33
CA VAL A 73 -4.99 20.66 -1.93
C VAL A 73 -4.37 21.30 -0.69
N SER A 74 -4.81 20.89 0.49
CA SER A 74 -4.11 21.23 1.73
C SER A 74 -2.68 20.71 1.56
N GLY A 75 -1.78 21.63 1.24
CA GLY A 75 -0.36 21.39 1.34
C GLY A 75 -0.03 21.04 2.78
N ASP A 76 0.90 20.10 2.93
CA ASP A 76 1.64 19.85 4.15
C ASP A 76 0.87 19.13 5.28
N ASP A 77 0.46 17.89 5.03
CA ASP A 77 0.44 16.86 6.09
C ASP A 77 1.80 16.15 6.18
N ALA A 78 2.90 16.91 6.23
CA ALA A 78 4.10 16.41 6.91
C ALA A 78 3.82 16.53 8.41
N ALA A 79 2.92 15.66 8.92
CA ALA A 79 2.63 15.61 10.34
C ALA A 79 3.96 15.36 11.08
N ASP A 80 4.36 16.32 11.91
CA ASP A 80 5.51 16.14 12.79
C ASP A 80 5.37 14.80 13.52
N PRO A 81 6.43 13.96 13.54
CA PRO A 81 6.36 12.70 14.25
C PRO A 81 5.99 13.01 15.70
N PRO A 82 4.95 12.37 16.26
CA PRO A 82 4.54 12.69 17.62
C PRO A 82 5.74 12.46 18.54
N GLU A 83 6.02 13.37 19.47
CA GLU A 83 7.21 13.31 20.35
C GLU A 83 7.32 11.95 21.07
N GLY A 84 6.17 11.28 21.31
CA GLY A 84 6.10 9.93 21.86
C GLY A 84 6.75 8.85 20.97
N LEU A 85 6.69 8.99 19.64
CA LEU A 85 7.33 8.07 18.70
C LEU A 85 8.85 8.22 18.74
N VAL A 86 9.36 9.45 18.79
CA VAL A 86 10.81 9.70 18.92
C VAL A 86 11.32 9.15 20.24
N ARG A 87 10.60 9.41 21.35
CA ARG A 87 10.97 8.88 22.67
C ARG A 87 10.94 7.35 22.71
N ALA A 88 9.93 6.72 22.09
CA ALA A 88 9.84 5.27 21.99
C ALA A 88 11.01 4.68 21.19
N TRP A 89 11.38 5.33 20.07
CA TRP A 89 12.55 4.94 19.29
C TRP A 89 13.85 5.09 20.08
N ILE A 90 14.05 6.22 20.78
CA ILE A 90 15.23 6.43 21.63
C ILE A 90 15.33 5.34 22.70
N LEU A 91 14.23 5.04 23.40
CA LEU A 91 14.22 4.00 24.43
C LEU A 91 14.49 2.61 23.84
N SER A 92 13.97 2.32 22.64
CA SER A 92 14.23 1.06 21.95
C SER A 92 15.71 0.93 21.54
N VAL A 93 16.28 1.96 20.93
CA VAL A 93 17.70 1.99 20.55
C VAL A 93 18.58 1.89 21.79
N ALA A 94 18.27 2.64 22.84
CA ALA A 94 18.99 2.59 24.10
C ALA A 94 18.95 1.18 24.72
N ALA A 95 17.80 0.51 24.71
CA ALA A 95 17.67 -0.86 25.21
C ALA A 95 18.55 -1.85 24.41
N VAL A 96 18.58 -1.72 23.08
CA VAL A 96 19.44 -2.56 22.21
C VAL A 96 20.92 -2.31 22.49
N VAL A 97 21.33 -1.03 22.62
CA VAL A 97 22.72 -0.66 22.94
C VAL A 97 23.12 -1.21 24.31
N VAL A 98 22.28 -1.04 25.34
CA VAL A 98 22.54 -1.57 26.68
C VAL A 98 22.65 -3.10 26.66
N ALA A 99 21.78 -3.80 25.93
CA ALA A 99 21.87 -5.25 25.78
C ALA A 99 23.17 -5.69 25.09
N GLY A 100 23.57 -4.99 24.02
CA GLY A 100 24.85 -5.23 23.34
C GLY A 100 26.06 -5.00 24.25
N LEU A 101 26.06 -3.90 25.01
CA LEU A 101 27.12 -3.62 25.99
C LEU A 101 27.18 -4.67 27.09
N ALA A 102 26.03 -5.14 27.60
CA ALA A 102 25.98 -6.22 28.57
C ALA A 102 26.57 -7.52 28.00
N LEU A 103 26.22 -7.90 26.76
CA LEU A 103 26.78 -9.07 26.08
C LEU A 103 28.32 -9.00 25.96
N VAL A 104 28.87 -7.81 25.71
CA VAL A 104 30.32 -7.60 25.62
C VAL A 104 30.98 -7.61 27.00
N ALA A 105 30.39 -6.93 27.99
CA ALA A 105 30.93 -6.85 29.35
C ALA A 105 30.91 -8.22 30.06
N PHE A 106 29.84 -8.99 29.88
CA PHE A 106 29.64 -10.33 30.47
C PHE A 106 29.96 -11.46 29.47
N ARG A 107 30.81 -11.18 28.46
CA ARG A 107 31.12 -12.13 27.38
C ARG A 107 31.60 -13.49 27.87
N ALA A 108 32.37 -13.52 28.96
CA ALA A 108 32.93 -14.76 29.51
C ALA A 108 31.83 -15.67 30.07
N ASP A 109 30.91 -15.10 30.86
CA ASP A 109 29.76 -15.83 31.41
C ASP A 109 28.80 -16.29 30.30
N VAL A 110 28.60 -15.45 29.27
CA VAL A 110 27.78 -15.79 28.10
C VAL A 110 28.38 -16.95 27.32
N VAL A 111 29.70 -16.94 27.09
CA VAL A 111 30.40 -18.05 26.41
C VAL A 111 30.44 -19.30 27.27
N ALA A 112 30.58 -19.17 28.59
CA ALA A 112 30.53 -20.30 29.51
C ALA A 112 29.15 -20.98 29.53
N ALA A 113 28.07 -20.19 29.53
CA ALA A 113 26.70 -20.70 29.49
C ALA A 113 26.31 -21.20 28.08
N TRP A 114 26.83 -20.56 27.02
CA TRP A 114 26.54 -20.90 25.63
C TRP A 114 27.82 -20.84 24.75
N PRO A 115 28.60 -21.93 24.70
CA PRO A 115 29.87 -22.00 23.96
C PRO A 115 29.82 -21.60 22.48
N PRO A 116 28.73 -21.84 21.72
CA PRO A 116 28.63 -21.39 20.33
C PRO A 116 28.79 -19.88 20.14
N ALA A 117 28.48 -19.06 21.15
CA ALA A 117 28.66 -17.61 21.13
C ALA A 117 30.12 -17.19 20.87
N ALA A 118 31.09 -18.02 21.26
CA ALA A 118 32.51 -17.73 21.05
C ALA A 118 32.84 -17.50 19.57
N ARG A 119 32.16 -18.19 18.64
CA ARG A 119 32.34 -18.00 17.19
C ARG A 119 31.88 -16.62 16.72
N LEU A 120 30.81 -16.11 17.32
CA LEU A 120 30.27 -14.79 17.04
C LEU A 120 31.20 -13.69 17.57
N PHE A 121 31.65 -13.80 18.83
CA PHE A 121 32.58 -12.83 19.40
C PHE A 121 33.95 -12.84 18.70
N THR A 122 34.49 -14.00 18.33
CA THR A 122 35.72 -14.11 17.53
C THR A 122 35.57 -13.48 16.15
N ALA A 123 34.47 -13.74 15.43
CA ALA A 123 34.21 -13.12 14.14
C ALA A 123 34.09 -11.59 14.21
N LEU A 124 33.62 -11.07 15.35
CA LEU A 124 33.54 -9.63 15.64
C LEU A 124 34.87 -9.03 16.15
N GLY A 125 35.91 -9.84 16.35
CA GLY A 125 37.21 -9.39 16.90
C GLY A 125 37.17 -9.09 18.41
N LEU A 126 36.16 -9.60 19.12
CA LEU A 126 35.88 -9.37 20.53
C LEU A 126 36.21 -10.60 21.40
N ALA A 127 37.05 -11.50 20.93
CA ALA A 127 37.50 -12.70 21.64
C ALA A 127 38.77 -12.42 22.46
#